data_AF-A0A1W9U2S7-F1
#
_entry.id   AF-A0A1W9U2S7-F1
#
_cell.length_a   1.000
_cell.length_b   1.000
_cell.length_c   1.000
_cell.angle_alpha   90.00
_cell.angle_beta   90.00
_cell.angle_gamma   90.00
#
_symmetry.space_group_name_H-M   'P 1'
#
loop_
_entity.id
_entity.type
_entity.pdbx_description
1 polymer ?
#
loop_
_entity_poly.entity_id
_entity_poly.type
_entity_poly.pdbx_seq_one_letter_code
_entity_poly.pdbx_strand_id
1 'polypeptide(L)' 'MKENNAFDALNTLKPNIEPDSVPDKDAPVRKCYRYIKNRPGQFDYKGALEAGLPIGSGEIESAHRVTSQ' A
#
# COMPACT_ATOMS: atom_id res chain seq x y z
N MET A 1 -1.76 6.68 17.99
CA MET A 1 -0.94 5.85 17.07
C MET A 1 -1.78 5.60 15.81
N LYS A 2 -1.16 5.83 14.65
CA LYS A 2 -1.68 5.79 13.27
C LYS A 2 -2.85 4.81 13.06
N GLU A 3 -4.04 5.34 12.77
CA GLU A 3 -5.18 4.56 12.31
C GLU A 3 -4.88 3.99 10.91
N ASN A 4 -5.00 2.68 10.75
CA ASN A 4 -4.75 2.00 9.48
C ASN A 4 -5.92 2.13 8.54
N ASN A 5 -6.12 3.35 8.05
CA ASN A 5 -7.15 3.60 7.08
C ASN A 5 -6.54 3.54 5.68
N ALA A 6 -6.43 2.33 5.15
CA ALA A 6 -6.32 2.14 3.69
C ALA A 6 -7.43 2.94 2.97
N PHE A 7 -8.57 3.14 3.62
CA PHE A 7 -9.64 4.02 3.18
C PHE A 7 -9.21 5.48 3.01
N ASP A 8 -8.49 6.06 3.98
CA ASP A 8 -8.02 7.45 3.91
C ASP A 8 -6.96 7.59 2.81
N ALA A 9 -6.05 6.62 2.70
CA ALA A 9 -5.09 6.56 1.61
C ALA A 9 -5.80 6.50 0.24
N LEU A 10 -6.82 5.66 0.08
CA LEU A 10 -7.62 5.58 -1.14
C LEU A 10 -8.33 6.91 -1.43
N ASN A 11 -8.84 7.61 -0.42
CA ASN A 11 -9.47 8.92 -0.58
C ASN A 11 -8.49 10.01 -1.00
N THR A 12 -7.26 10.00 -0.48
CA THR A 12 -6.20 10.93 -0.91
C THR A 12 -5.72 10.66 -2.33
N LEU A 13 -5.64 9.39 -2.73
CA LEU A 13 -5.21 9.00 -4.08
C LEU A 13 -6.28 9.30 -5.14
N LYS A 14 -7.56 9.13 -4.80
CA LYS A 14 -8.70 9.26 -5.73
C LYS A 14 -8.71 10.52 -6.60
N PRO A 15 -8.51 11.76 -6.07
CA PRO A 15 -8.51 12.96 -6.90
C PRO A 15 -7.26 13.10 -7.79
N ASN A 16 -6.20 12.34 -7.52
CA ASN A 16 -4.93 12.40 -8.24
C ASN A 16 -4.77 11.25 -9.24
N ILE A 17 -5.81 10.43 -9.47
CA ILE A 17 -5.75 9.31 -10.41
C ILE A 17 -5.59 9.84 -11.83
N GLU A 18 -4.57 9.36 -12.53
CA GLU A 18 -4.33 9.71 -13.91
C GLU A 18 -5.41 9.13 -14.82
N PRO A 19 -5.81 9.83 -15.90
CA PRO A 19 -6.79 9.32 -16.86
C PRO A 19 -6.35 8.03 -17.56
N ASP A 20 -7.31 7.27 -18.11
CA ASP A 20 -7.01 6.04 -18.85
C ASP A 20 -6.24 6.26 -20.16
N SER A 21 -6.20 7.50 -20.66
CA SER A 21 -5.35 7.89 -21.80
C SER A 21 -3.86 7.91 -21.44
N VAL A 22 -3.51 7.98 -20.15
CA VAL A 22 -2.12 7.96 -19.68
C VAL A 22 -1.65 6.50 -19.60
N PRO A 23 -0.55 6.13 -20.30
CA PRO A 23 0.00 4.79 -20.24
C PRO A 23 0.28 4.35 -18.79
N ASP A 24 0.06 3.08 -18.48
CA ASP A 24 0.25 2.53 -17.12
C ASP A 24 1.66 2.79 -16.55
N LYS A 25 2.69 2.91 -17.39
CA LYS A 25 4.06 3.25 -16.95
C LYS A 25 4.16 4.67 -16.35
N ASP A 26 3.29 5.57 -16.78
CA ASP A 26 3.26 6.99 -16.39
C ASP A 26 2.04 7.29 -15.50
N ALA A 27 1.34 6.27 -15.00
CA ALA A 27 0.16 6.38 -14.12
C ALA A 27 0.41 5.75 -12.72
N PRO A 28 1.39 6.26 -11.95
CA PRO A 28 1.76 5.70 -10.65
C PRO A 28 0.62 5.77 -9.62
N VAL A 29 -0.20 6.81 -9.61
CA VAL A 29 -1.29 6.97 -8.63
C VAL A 29 -2.40 5.96 -8.93
N ARG A 30 -2.77 5.78 -10.20
CA ARG A 30 -3.72 4.77 -10.67
C ARG A 30 -3.26 3.36 -10.32
N LYS A 31 -1.97 3.06 -10.49
CA LYS A 31 -1.38 1.77 -10.08
C LYS A 31 -1.45 1.55 -8.57
N CYS A 32 -1.04 2.54 -7.78
CA CYS A 32 -1.10 2.48 -6.32
C CYS A 32 -2.53 2.27 -5.82
N TYR A 33 -3.48 3.03 -6.35
CA TYR A 33 -4.90 2.90 -6.02
C TYR A 33 -5.44 1.50 -6.33
N ARG A 34 -5.14 0.96 -7.52
CA ARG A 34 -5.53 -0.42 -7.91
C ARG A 34 -4.91 -1.46 -6.97
N TYR A 35 -3.64 -1.31 -6.60
CA TYR A 35 -2.94 -2.24 -5.72
C TYR A 35 -3.60 -2.32 -4.34
N ILE A 36 -3.88 -1.17 -3.72
CA ILE A 36 -4.51 -1.10 -2.40
C ILE A 36 -5.94 -1.64 -2.48
N LYS A 37 -6.72 -1.21 -3.48
CA LYS A 37 -8.11 -1.64 -3.67
C LYS A 37 -8.26 -3.14 -3.87
N ASN A 38 -7.33 -3.78 -4.58
CA ASN A 38 -7.40 -5.21 -4.90
C ASN A 38 -6.91 -6.12 -3.76
N ARG A 39 -6.47 -5.57 -2.63
CA ARG A 39 -5.94 -6.32 -1.49
C ARG A 39 -6.67 -5.96 -0.19
N PRO A 40 -8.00 -6.15 -0.14
CA PRO A 40 -8.76 -5.91 1.08
C PRO A 40 -8.24 -6.81 2.21
N GLY A 41 -8.11 -6.25 3.42
CA GLY A 41 -7.62 -6.98 4.59
C GLY A 41 -6.09 -7.06 4.74
N GLN A 42 -5.29 -6.76 3.71
CA GLN A 42 -3.81 -6.73 3.84
C GLN A 42 -3.28 -5.46 4.52
N PHE A 43 -4.16 -4.49 4.78
CA PHE A 43 -3.82 -3.22 5.40
C PHE A 43 -4.55 -3.02 6.74
N ASP A 44 -5.13 -4.08 7.31
CA ASP A 44 -5.78 -4.01 8.62
C ASP A 44 -4.76 -4.22 9.74
N TYR A 45 -3.86 -3.25 9.93
CA TYR A 45 -2.87 -3.39 10.99
C TYR A 45 -3.50 -3.25 12.38
N LYS A 46 -4.67 -2.64 12.51
CA LYS A 46 -5.36 -2.57 13.80
C LYS A 46 -5.89 -3.95 14.20
N GLY A 47 -6.58 -4.64 13.30
CA GLY A 47 -7.04 -6.01 13.50
C GLY A 47 -5.88 -6.98 13.71
N ALA A 48 -4.76 -6.79 13.00
CA ALA A 48 -3.55 -7.60 13.22
C ALA A 48 -2.91 -7.36 14.60
N LEU A 49 -2.89 -6.11 15.11
CA LEU A 49 -2.42 -5.78 16.46
C LEU A 49 -3.32 -6.41 17.52
N GLU A 50 -4.64 -6.29 17.36
CA GLU A 50 -5.64 -6.86 18.26
C GLU A 50 -5.60 -8.40 18.28
N ALA A 51 -5.30 -9.01 17.12
CA ALA A 51 -5.13 -10.46 16.99
C ALA A 51 -3.75 -10.97 17.41
N GLY A 52 -2.83 -10.09 17.84
CA GLY A 52 -1.46 -10.45 18.22
C GLY A 52 -0.64 -11.06 17.08
N LEU A 53 -1.04 -10.79 15.82
CA LEU A 53 -0.36 -11.34 14.65
C LEU A 53 0.98 -10.62 14.44
N PRO A 54 2.02 -11.34 13.97
CA PRO A 54 3.27 -10.70 13.59
C PRO A 54 3.01 -9.78 12.40
N ILE A 55 2.88 -8.49 12.70
CA ILE A 55 2.82 -7.45 11.68
C ILE A 55 4.22 -7.31 11.12
N GLY A 56 4.37 -7.54 9.82
CA GLY A 56 5.65 -7.34 9.13
C GLY A 56 6.16 -5.93 9.41
N SER A 57 7.16 -5.82 10.29
CA SER A 57 7.76 -4.60 10.82
C SER A 57 8.54 -3.80 9.77
N GLY A 58 8.55 -4.25 8.51
CA GLY A 58 9.52 -3.82 7.51
C GLY A 58 10.92 -4.40 7.75
N GLU A 59 11.15 -5.25 8.75
CA GLU A 59 12.48 -5.86 8.97
C GLU A 59 12.88 -6.83 7.84
N ILE A 60 11.90 -7.40 7.12
CA ILE A 60 12.15 -8.20 5.91
C ILE A 60 12.68 -7.33 4.75
N GLU A 61 12.38 -6.03 4.70
CA GLU A 61 12.93 -5.10 3.69
C GLU A 61 14.43 -4.81 3.91
N SER A 62 14.98 -5.12 5.09
CA SER A 62 16.44 -5.06 5.33
C SER A 62 17.17 -6.23 4.68
N ALA A 63 16.50 -7.39 4.50
CA ALA A 63 17.05 -8.57 3.85
C ALA A 63 16.98 -8.51 2.31
N HIS A 64 16.15 -7.63 1.74
CA HIS A 64 16.15 -7.31 0.30
C HIS A 64 17.13 -6.18 -0.07
N ARG A 65 18.17 -5.95 0.73
CA ARG A 65 19.37 -5.28 0.23
C ARG A 65 20.19 -6.30 -0.56
N VAL A 66 19.68 -6.73 -1.72
CA VAL A 66 20.53 -7.39 -2.70
C VAL A 66 21.55 -6.34 -3.14
N THR A 67 22.79 -6.53 -2.72
CA THR A 67 23.94 -5.76 -3.17
C THR A 67 23.94 -5.73 -4.69
N SER A 68 23.57 -4.59 -5.28
CA SER A 68 23.99 -4.32 -6.65
C SER A 68 25.48 -3.98 -6.55
N GLN A 69 26.32 -4.96 -6.90
CA GLN A 69 27.69 -4.75 -7.34
C GLN A 69 27.69 -3.95 -8.64
#